data_AF-A0A7S3XK99-F1
#
_entry.id   AF-A0A7S3XK99-F1
#
_cell.length_a   1.000
_cell.length_b   1.000
_cell.length_c   1.000
_cell.angle_alpha   90.00
_cell.angle_beta   90.00
_cell.angle_gamma   90.00
#
_symmetry.space_group_name_H-M   'P 1'
#
loop_
_entity.id
_entity.type
_entity.pdbx_description
1 polymer ?
#
loop_
_entity_poly.entity_id
_entity_poly.type
_entity_poly.pdbx_seq_one_letter_code
_entity_poly.pdbx_strand_id
1 'polypeptide(L)'
;SNFRKAVDLILGSQAEGTPEAKDAKCHFFASGNAWEAHDMLPPWMHVERTLLKSIAHAQGRNRGPQQFLDGLLGLNKHLRLMYLHAYQSLVWNKAASYRISKFGTQAVIVGDLVMLDEVEEELADEEGGSEGADDGEEEEDQGADKEEEEGNGAAAAAAEGP
;
A
#
# COMPACT_ATOMS: atom_id res chain seq x y z
N SER A 1 8.62 9.58 17.29
CA SER A 1 8.82 8.84 16.02
C SER A 1 8.72 9.79 14.84
N ASN A 2 9.58 9.66 13.82
CA ASN A 2 9.60 10.56 12.65
C ASN A 2 8.87 9.90 11.45
N PHE A 3 7.54 9.95 11.46
CA PHE A 3 6.70 9.35 10.42
C PHE A 3 6.82 10.05 9.06
N ARG A 4 7.06 11.37 9.08
CA ARG A 4 7.37 12.15 7.87
C ARG A 4 8.53 11.53 7.11
N LYS A 5 9.65 11.26 7.81
CA LYS A 5 10.84 10.66 7.20
C LYS A 5 10.58 9.27 6.63
N ALA A 6 9.73 8.46 7.27
CA ALA A 6 9.37 7.15 6.73
C ALA A 6 8.58 7.26 5.42
N VAL A 7 7.61 8.19 5.36
CA VAL A 7 6.87 8.50 4.13
C VAL A 7 7.82 9.01 3.04
N ASP A 8 8.73 9.92 3.39
CA ASP A 8 9.72 10.46 2.44
C ASP A 8 10.65 9.36 1.91
N LEU A 9 10.99 8.34 2.70
CA LEU A 9 11.79 7.19 2.24
C LEU A 9 11.00 6.28 1.29
N ILE A 10 9.72 6.02 1.59
CA ILE A 10 8.86 5.20 0.71
C ILE A 10 8.67 5.92 -0.63
N LEU A 11 8.30 7.20 -0.61
CA LEU A 11 8.04 7.98 -1.81
C LEU A 11 9.32 8.43 -2.54
N GLY A 12 10.42 8.65 -1.83
CA GLY A 12 11.69 9.11 -2.39
C GLY A 12 12.55 8.00 -3.00
N SER A 13 12.20 6.73 -2.76
CA SER A 13 12.89 5.61 -3.40
C SER A 13 12.40 5.46 -4.84
N GLN A 14 13.22 5.93 -5.80
CA GLN A 14 13.60 5.22 -7.03
C GLN A 14 14.31 6.17 -8.01
N ALA A 15 15.64 6.01 -8.11
CA ALA A 15 16.41 6.52 -9.25
C ALA A 15 15.96 5.84 -10.57
N GLU A 16 15.41 4.63 -10.47
CA GLU A 16 14.88 3.80 -11.55
C GLU A 16 13.36 3.67 -11.40
N GLY A 17 12.64 4.50 -12.13
CA GLY A 17 11.17 4.54 -12.14
C GLY A 17 10.70 5.26 -13.40
N THR A 18 9.45 5.05 -13.77
CA THR A 18 8.88 5.71 -14.96
C THR A 18 8.86 7.23 -14.76
N PRO A 19 8.96 8.02 -15.84
CA PRO A 19 8.90 9.48 -15.74
C PRO A 19 7.64 9.97 -15.01
N GLU A 20 6.50 9.34 -15.26
CA GLU A 20 5.21 9.72 -14.65
C GLU A 20 5.22 9.52 -13.12
N ALA A 21 5.78 8.40 -12.66
CA ALA A 21 5.93 8.13 -11.23
C ALA A 21 6.86 9.16 -10.56
N LYS A 22 7.94 9.55 -11.25
CA LYS A 22 8.87 10.58 -10.77
C LYS A 22 8.19 11.94 -10.69
N ASP A 23 7.45 12.33 -11.72
CA ASP A 23 6.73 13.61 -11.75
C ASP A 23 5.67 13.68 -10.64
N ALA A 24 4.91 12.62 -10.43
CA ALA A 24 3.95 12.52 -9.33
C ALA A 24 4.62 12.67 -7.94
N LYS A 25 5.74 11.98 -7.72
CA LYS A 25 6.52 12.05 -6.49
C LYS A 25 7.11 13.46 -6.29
N CYS A 26 7.72 14.04 -7.32
CA CYS A 26 8.24 15.41 -7.31
C CYS A 26 7.14 16.43 -7.01
N HIS A 27 5.97 16.26 -7.62
CA HIS A 27 4.81 17.10 -7.37
C HIS A 27 4.40 17.06 -5.89
N PHE A 28 4.30 15.87 -5.28
CA PHE A 28 4.03 15.73 -3.85
C PHE A 28 5.08 16.44 -2.98
N PHE A 29 6.37 16.32 -3.30
CA PHE A 29 7.44 16.96 -2.53
C PHE A 29 7.43 18.49 -2.65
N ALA A 30 7.02 19.02 -3.81
CA ALA A 30 6.97 20.46 -4.06
C ALA A 30 5.69 21.13 -3.51
N SER A 31 4.52 20.56 -3.80
CA SER A 31 3.22 21.15 -3.45
C SER A 31 2.68 20.67 -2.10
N GLY A 32 3.10 19.49 -1.64
CA GLY A 32 2.52 18.82 -0.48
C GLY A 32 1.09 18.32 -0.71
N ASN A 33 0.54 18.42 -1.93
CA ASN A 33 -0.81 17.99 -2.25
C ASN A 33 -0.84 16.49 -2.58
N ALA A 34 -1.40 15.71 -1.66
CA ALA A 34 -1.42 14.25 -1.77
C ALA A 34 -2.45 13.73 -2.78
N TRP A 35 -3.55 14.47 -3.01
CA TRP A 35 -4.60 14.09 -3.97
C TRP A 35 -4.09 14.14 -5.40
N GLU A 36 -3.54 15.28 -5.82
CA GLU A 36 -3.01 15.47 -7.17
C GLU A 36 -1.86 14.49 -7.45
N ALA A 37 -0.98 14.27 -6.48
CA ALA A 37 0.10 13.30 -6.62
C ALA A 37 -0.40 11.85 -6.72
N HIS A 38 -1.48 11.48 -6.03
CA HIS A 38 -2.12 10.17 -6.17
C HIS A 38 -2.65 9.95 -7.59
N ASP A 39 -3.30 10.96 -8.17
CA ASP A 39 -3.91 10.85 -9.50
C ASP A 39 -2.86 10.78 -10.61
N MET A 40 -1.73 11.46 -10.42
CA MET A 40 -0.58 11.37 -11.33
C MET A 40 0.16 10.02 -11.27
N LEU A 41 0.03 9.26 -10.18
CA LEU A 41 0.73 7.97 -10.05
C LEU A 41 0.12 6.91 -10.99
N PRO A 42 0.96 6.08 -11.63
CA PRO A 42 0.50 4.93 -12.39
C PRO A 42 -0.37 3.96 -11.56
N PRO A 43 -1.37 3.28 -12.16
CA PRO A 43 -2.32 2.43 -11.44
C PRO A 43 -1.71 1.26 -10.66
N TRP A 44 -0.59 0.68 -11.16
CA TRP A 44 0.07 -0.48 -10.56
C TRP A 44 0.91 -0.15 -9.31
N MET A 45 1.13 1.14 -9.00
CA MET A 45 1.89 1.57 -7.83
C MET A 45 1.02 1.58 -6.57
N HIS A 46 0.49 0.41 -6.21
CA HIS A 46 -0.53 0.25 -5.18
C HIS A 46 -0.08 0.78 -3.81
N VAL A 47 1.20 0.63 -3.45
CA VAL A 47 1.73 1.08 -2.17
C VAL A 47 1.72 2.61 -2.07
N GLU A 48 2.34 3.28 -3.05
CA GLU A 48 2.45 4.73 -3.07
C GLU A 48 1.09 5.40 -3.26
N ARG A 49 0.22 4.81 -4.10
CA ARG A 49 -1.16 5.29 -4.26
C ARG A 49 -1.95 5.17 -2.96
N THR A 50 -1.91 4.01 -2.30
CA THR A 50 -2.63 3.81 -1.03
C THR A 50 -2.11 4.77 0.05
N LEU A 51 -0.80 4.96 0.11
CA LEU A 51 -0.15 5.89 1.03
C LEU A 51 -0.60 7.33 0.79
N LEU A 52 -0.52 7.82 -0.45
CA LEU A 52 -0.92 9.18 -0.80
C LEU A 52 -2.41 9.40 -0.60
N LYS A 53 -3.27 8.45 -0.99
CA LYS A 53 -4.72 8.50 -0.74
C LYS A 53 -5.03 8.65 0.75
N SER A 54 -4.38 7.85 1.59
CA SER A 54 -4.56 7.89 3.05
C SER A 54 -4.11 9.23 3.64
N ILE A 55 -2.97 9.76 3.18
CA ILE A 55 -2.49 11.09 3.56
C ILE A 55 -3.47 12.19 3.11
N ALA A 56 -4.01 12.08 1.89
CA ALA A 56 -4.95 13.05 1.33
C ALA A 56 -6.26 13.12 2.14
N HIS A 57 -6.81 11.97 2.55
CA HIS A 57 -7.95 11.90 3.45
C HIS A 57 -7.64 12.48 4.84
N ALA A 58 -6.41 12.30 5.35
CA ALA A 58 -5.99 12.89 6.61
C ALA A 58 -5.80 14.42 6.50
N GLN A 59 -5.27 14.92 5.39
CA GLN A 59 -5.11 16.35 5.11
C GLN A 59 -6.44 17.11 5.11
N GLY A 60 -7.53 16.47 4.67
CA GLY A 60 -8.89 17.04 4.72
C GLY A 60 -9.43 17.20 6.15
N ARG A 61 -8.91 16.44 7.12
CA ARG A 61 -9.31 16.50 8.54
C ARG A 61 -8.37 17.36 9.37
N ASN A 62 -7.05 17.20 9.19
CA ASN A 62 -6.03 17.94 9.91
C ASN A 62 -4.69 17.94 9.14
N ARG A 63 -4.14 19.12 8.84
CA ARG A 63 -2.82 19.27 8.20
C ARG A 63 -1.70 19.30 9.24
N GLY A 64 -1.61 18.24 10.03
CA GLY A 64 -0.62 18.07 11.10
C GLY A 64 0.34 16.91 10.85
N PRO A 65 1.35 16.70 11.73
CA PRO A 65 2.28 15.57 11.63
C PRO A 65 1.59 14.20 11.71
N GLN A 66 0.36 14.15 12.26
CA GLN A 66 -0.45 12.94 12.33
C GLN A 66 -0.87 12.41 10.96
N GLN A 67 -0.96 13.26 9.93
CA GLN A 67 -1.34 12.82 8.58
C GLN A 67 -0.38 11.77 8.00
N PHE A 68 0.90 11.81 8.39
CA PHE A 68 1.90 10.84 7.95
C PHE A 68 1.77 9.51 8.70
N LEU A 69 1.35 9.55 9.96
CA LEU A 69 1.03 8.34 10.71
C LEU A 69 -0.21 7.66 10.12
N ASP A 70 -1.28 8.43 9.90
CA ASP A 70 -2.50 7.94 9.26
C ASP A 70 -2.22 7.35 7.88
N GLY A 71 -1.34 8.00 7.11
CA GLY A 71 -0.85 7.49 5.83
C GLY A 71 -0.23 6.10 5.93
N LEU A 72 0.71 5.93 6.87
CA LEU A 72 1.39 4.64 7.10
C LEU A 72 0.43 3.58 7.63
N LEU A 73 -0.51 3.94 8.52
CA LEU A 73 -1.52 3.03 9.05
C LEU A 73 -2.54 2.59 7.99
N GLY A 74 -2.73 3.39 6.93
CA GLY A 74 -3.55 3.02 5.77
C GLY A 74 -2.94 1.90 4.91
N LEU A 75 -1.65 1.59 5.07
CA LEU A 75 -1.04 0.42 4.43
C LEU A 75 -1.53 -0.87 5.10
N ASN A 76 -1.64 -1.94 4.32
CA ASN A 76 -2.04 -3.25 4.85
C ASN A 76 -1.07 -3.73 5.97
N LYS A 77 -1.56 -4.58 6.88
CA LYS A 77 -0.76 -5.09 8.02
C LYS A 77 0.52 -5.79 7.53
N HIS A 78 0.39 -6.60 6.48
CA HIS A 78 1.50 -7.39 5.94
C HIS A 78 2.67 -6.53 5.44
N LEU A 79 2.42 -5.46 4.68
CA LEU A 79 3.48 -4.57 4.18
C LEU A 79 4.18 -3.83 5.32
N ARG A 80 3.44 -3.41 6.34
CA ARG A 80 4.03 -2.77 7.54
C ARG A 80 4.96 -3.75 8.27
N LEU A 81 4.54 -5.01 8.40
CA LEU A 81 5.38 -6.06 8.98
C LEU A 81 6.61 -6.35 8.11
N MET A 82 6.48 -6.35 6.78
CA MET A 82 7.61 -6.52 5.86
C MET A 82 8.72 -5.49 6.12
N TYR A 83 8.37 -4.21 6.29
CA TYR A 83 9.35 -3.18 6.66
C TYR A 83 9.96 -3.38 8.05
N LEU A 84 9.18 -3.86 9.01
CA LEU A 84 9.66 -4.17 10.36
C LEU A 84 10.66 -5.33 10.33
N HIS A 85 10.32 -6.42 9.63
CA HIS A 85 11.18 -7.59 9.46
C HIS A 85 12.46 -7.24 8.69
N ALA A 86 12.39 -6.38 7.67
CA ALA A 86 13.59 -5.90 6.98
C ALA A 86 14.56 -5.17 7.93
N TYR A 87 14.03 -4.38 8.87
CA TYR A 87 14.85 -3.73 9.89
C TYR A 87 15.44 -4.74 10.90
N GLN A 88 14.65 -5.73 11.34
CA GLN A 88 15.14 -6.81 12.19
C GLN A 88 16.31 -7.55 11.53
N SER A 89 16.15 -7.93 10.25
CA SER A 89 17.19 -8.56 9.45
C SER A 89 18.42 -7.68 9.26
N LEU A 90 18.26 -6.35 9.09
CA LEU A 90 19.39 -5.42 9.01
C LEU A 90 20.23 -5.44 10.29
N VAL A 91 19.59 -5.40 11.45
CA VAL A 91 20.28 -5.43 12.75
C VAL A 91 20.95 -6.79 12.94
N TRP A 92 20.24 -7.88 12.66
CA TRP A 92 20.76 -9.24 12.78
C TRP A 92 21.97 -9.46 11.87
N ASN A 93 21.87 -9.09 10.59
CA ASN A 93 22.98 -9.22 9.63
C ASN A 93 24.22 -8.45 10.08
N LYS A 94 24.05 -7.24 10.63
CA LYS A 94 25.17 -6.46 11.18
C LYS A 94 25.81 -7.15 12.39
N ALA A 95 25.00 -7.64 13.32
CA ALA A 95 25.47 -8.33 14.52
C ALA A 95 26.17 -9.66 14.18
N ALA A 96 25.57 -10.48 13.32
CA ALA A 96 26.13 -11.74 12.83
C ALA A 96 27.46 -11.50 12.09
N SER A 97 27.50 -10.52 11.18
CA SER A 97 28.74 -10.15 10.47
C SER A 97 29.84 -9.72 11.43
N TYR A 98 29.50 -8.92 12.46
CA TYR A 98 30.44 -8.51 13.49
C TYR A 98 30.97 -9.70 14.31
N ARG A 99 30.08 -10.62 14.73
CA ARG A 99 30.43 -11.83 15.48
C ARG A 99 31.36 -12.74 14.68
N ILE A 100 31.08 -12.94 13.40
CA ILE A 100 31.91 -13.75 12.49
C ILE A 100 33.27 -13.08 12.27
N SER A 101 33.28 -11.77 11.97
CA SER A 101 34.52 -11.04 11.72
C SER A 101 35.46 -11.02 12.93
N LYS A 102 34.93 -10.97 14.16
CA LYS A 102 35.73 -10.84 15.37
C LYS A 102 36.20 -12.16 15.96
N PHE A 103 35.39 -13.21 15.86
CA PHE A 103 35.62 -14.46 16.59
C PHE A 103 35.60 -15.71 15.69
N GLY A 104 35.39 -15.55 14.38
CA GLY A 104 35.34 -16.64 13.42
C GLY A 104 34.08 -17.51 13.53
N THR A 105 34.02 -18.56 12.72
CA THR A 105 32.86 -19.46 12.60
C THR A 105 33.09 -20.85 13.21
N GLN A 106 34.32 -21.19 13.60
CA GLN A 106 34.68 -22.56 13.95
C GLN A 106 34.33 -22.98 15.38
N ALA A 107 34.15 -22.01 16.29
CA ALA A 107 33.86 -22.30 17.69
C ALA A 107 32.86 -21.30 18.29
N VAL A 108 32.02 -21.83 19.18
CA VAL A 108 31.16 -21.07 20.08
C VAL A 108 32.03 -20.48 21.20
N ILE A 109 31.77 -19.25 21.62
CA ILE A 109 32.49 -18.59 22.72
C ILE A 109 31.58 -18.43 23.94
N VAL A 110 32.17 -18.28 25.13
CA VAL A 110 31.42 -17.99 26.36
C VAL A 110 30.57 -16.72 26.15
N GLY A 111 29.26 -16.86 26.33
CA GLY A 111 28.29 -15.78 26.13
C GLY A 111 27.52 -15.82 24.82
N ASP A 112 27.86 -16.71 23.87
CA ASP A 112 27.00 -16.97 22.71
C ASP A 112 25.69 -17.65 23.15
N LEU A 113 24.58 -17.26 22.50
CA LEU A 113 23.30 -17.92 22.67
C LEU A 113 23.27 -19.18 21.80
N VAL A 114 22.93 -20.32 22.42
CA VAL A 114 22.78 -21.61 21.74
C VAL A 114 21.34 -22.07 21.90
N MET A 115 20.71 -22.44 20.79
CA MET A 115 19.39 -23.05 20.82
C MET A 115 19.54 -24.47 21.38
N LEU A 116 18.84 -24.78 22.47
CA LEU A 116 18.73 -26.15 22.97
C LEU A 116 17.56 -26.78 22.21
N ASP A 117 17.81 -27.91 21.56
CA ASP A 117 16.79 -28.68 20.85
C ASP A 117 15.85 -29.30 21.89
N GLU A 118 14.88 -28.52 22.39
CA GLU A 118 13.63 -28.93 23.08
C GLU A 118 12.94 -27.69 23.68
N VAL A 119 12.25 -26.89 22.85
CA VAL A 119 10.90 -26.38 23.13
C VAL A 119 10.24 -26.10 21.77
N GLU A 120 9.38 -27.01 21.31
CA GLU A 120 8.26 -26.63 20.45
C GLU A 120 7.34 -25.76 21.32
N GLU A 121 7.70 -24.50 21.50
CA GLU A 121 6.76 -23.50 22.00
C GLU A 121 6.11 -22.92 20.75
N GLU A 122 4.89 -23.39 20.50
CA GLU A 122 3.90 -22.77 19.63
C GLU A 122 3.93 -21.26 19.83
N LEU A 123 4.60 -20.55 18.92
CA LEU A 123 4.26 -19.16 18.62
C LEU A 123 3.04 -19.21 17.69
N ALA A 124 1.93 -19.70 18.23
CA ALA A 124 0.59 -19.49 17.68
C ALA A 124 -0.05 -18.31 18.43
N ASP A 125 -0.67 -17.43 17.63
CA ASP A 125 -1.50 -16.26 17.98
C ASP A 125 -0.74 -14.96 18.34
N GLU A 126 -0.49 -14.03 17.42
CA GLU A 126 -1.48 -13.33 16.58
C GLU A 126 -1.24 -13.35 15.05
N GLU A 127 -1.18 -14.54 14.45
CA GLU A 127 -1.58 -14.74 13.05
C GLU A 127 -2.70 -15.80 12.99
N GLY A 128 -3.88 -15.41 13.47
CA GLY A 128 -5.10 -16.23 13.43
C GLY A 128 -6.29 -15.39 13.01
N GLY A 129 -6.53 -15.32 11.71
CA GLY A 129 -7.65 -14.61 11.09
C GLY A 129 -7.90 -15.10 9.66
N SER A 130 -8.03 -16.42 9.53
CA SER A 130 -8.75 -17.22 8.52
C SER A 130 -8.99 -16.64 7.13
N GLU A 131 -8.41 -17.37 6.18
CA GLU A 131 -8.73 -17.59 4.76
C GLU A 131 -10.15 -17.25 4.27
N GLY A 132 -10.19 -16.71 3.05
CA GLY A 132 -11.35 -16.67 2.16
C GLY A 132 -10.90 -16.25 0.76
N ALA A 133 -10.78 -17.22 -0.14
CA ALA A 133 -10.80 -16.97 -1.57
C ALA A 133 -12.21 -16.47 -1.95
N ASP A 134 -12.28 -15.33 -2.63
CA ASP A 134 -13.43 -14.80 -3.38
C ASP A 134 -12.81 -13.71 -4.27
N ASP A 135 -12.36 -14.00 -5.49
CA ASP A 135 -13.13 -14.06 -6.75
C ASP A 135 -14.12 -12.89 -6.95
N GLY A 136 -14.06 -12.30 -8.14
CA GLY A 136 -14.95 -11.25 -8.63
C GLY A 136 -14.30 -9.85 -8.71
N GLU A 137 -14.24 -9.15 -9.84
CA GLU A 137 -14.79 -9.39 -11.17
C GLU A 137 -13.91 -8.65 -12.19
N GLU A 138 -13.66 -9.28 -13.34
CA GLU A 138 -13.20 -8.62 -14.55
C GLU A 138 -14.36 -7.79 -15.11
N GLU A 139 -14.24 -6.47 -15.11
CA GLU A 139 -15.17 -5.58 -15.82
C GLU A 139 -14.85 -5.67 -17.33
N GLU A 140 -15.53 -6.58 -18.03
CA GLU A 140 -15.68 -6.52 -19.48
C GLU A 140 -16.68 -5.40 -19.84
N ASP A 141 -16.15 -4.26 -20.27
CA ASP A 141 -16.90 -3.20 -20.95
C ASP A 141 -17.41 -3.69 -22.32
N GLN A 142 -18.62 -4.27 -22.34
CA GLN A 142 -19.36 -4.52 -23.57
C GLN A 142 -20.26 -3.32 -23.88
N GLY A 143 -19.71 -2.37 -24.63
CA GLY A 143 -20.49 -1.36 -25.35
C GLY A 143 -21.37 -2.01 -26.42
N ALA A 144 -22.68 -1.97 -26.22
CA ALA A 144 -23.66 -2.18 -27.28
C ALA A 144 -24.99 -1.51 -26.88
N ASP A 145 -25.12 -0.21 -27.13
CA ASP A 145 -26.44 0.40 -27.26
C ASP A 145 -26.73 0.56 -28.76
N LYS A 146 -27.60 -0.32 -29.26
CA LYS A 146 -28.18 -0.22 -30.58
C LYS A 146 -29.39 0.69 -30.49
N GLU A 147 -29.37 1.71 -31.33
CA GLU A 147 -30.53 2.48 -31.75
C GLU A 147 -31.65 1.52 -32.20
N GLU A 148 -32.82 1.62 -31.57
CA GLU A 148 -34.09 1.28 -32.23
C GLU A 148 -35.09 2.42 -31.98
N GLU A 149 -35.22 3.24 -33.01
CA GLU A 149 -36.33 4.18 -33.17
C GLU A 149 -37.51 3.49 -33.88
N GLU A 150 -38.70 3.94 -33.50
CA GLU A 150 -39.99 3.88 -34.19
C GLU A 150 -40.84 2.59 -34.18
N GLY A 151 -42.14 2.78 -33.88
CA GLY A 151 -43.15 1.96 -34.55
C GLY A 151 -44.53 1.73 -33.91
N ASN A 152 -45.17 2.78 -33.39
CA ASN A 152 -46.61 3.06 -33.51
C ASN A 152 -47.68 1.96 -33.22
N GLY A 153 -48.50 2.20 -32.18
CA GLY A 153 -49.70 1.44 -31.85
C GLY A 153 -50.91 2.31 -31.49
N ALA A 154 -51.70 2.64 -32.53
CA ALA A 154 -53.15 2.89 -32.60
C ALA A 154 -53.99 3.47 -31.42
N ALA A 155 -54.65 4.59 -31.76
CA ALA A 155 -56.09 4.92 -31.62
C ALA A 155 -56.75 5.16 -30.23
N ALA A 156 -57.28 6.38 -30.00
CA ALA A 156 -58.70 6.73 -30.21
C ALA A 156 -59.17 8.02 -29.47
N ALA A 157 -59.82 8.89 -30.25
CA ALA A 157 -61.06 9.67 -29.97
C ALA A 157 -61.13 10.93 -29.06
N ALA A 158 -61.77 11.96 -29.66
CA ALA A 158 -62.58 13.08 -29.10
C ALA A 158 -61.80 14.26 -28.44
N ALA A 159 -62.13 15.56 -28.56
CA ALA A 159 -63.32 16.32 -29.00
C ALA A 159 -62.97 17.83 -29.24
N GLU A 160 -63.82 18.54 -30.02
CA GLU A 160 -64.10 20.01 -30.06
C GLU A 160 -62.97 20.98 -30.51
N GLY A 161 -63.08 21.72 -31.64
CA GLY A 161 -63.95 22.89 -31.94
C GLY A 161 -63.13 24.20 -31.77
N PRO A 162 -63.39 25.34 -32.46
CA PRO A 162 -64.52 25.77 -33.30
C PRO A 162 -64.25 25.87 -34.82
#